data_AF-A0A4Q0YH66-F1
#
_entry.id   AF-A0A4Q0YH66-F1
#
_cell.length_a   1.000
_cell.length_b   1.000
_cell.length_c   1.000
_cell.angle_alpha   90.00
_cell.angle_beta   90.00
_cell.angle_gamma   90.00
#
_symmetry.space_group_name_H-M   'P 1'
#
loop_
_entity.id
_entity.type
_entity.pdbx_description
1 polymer ?
#
loop_
_entity_poly.entity_id
_entity_poly.type
_entity_poly.pdbx_seq_one_letter_code
_entity_poly.pdbx_strand_id
1 'polypeptide(L)'
;MNAEGENRGSKLRQYGLNAVSYGAASPYIVIQPNFTDLFDKQEKGGIDIESVLGGAYLNELPSLKAFIDDAIVKFGIDENRIHMYGFSRGTHTVNEFYCDKTERARYASFAMHGEKLKCNLKSNKPLLLVNGIYDFLTPNNQSKENKRVMNLLRDKGYGESVVISESDWEKPYWDWSTWTKVGRYEHRRFLKGNRWFESIEHSGKAKPLFGHCHPVTSDWGFLRCHTSFDIGEKIIRFFIAHPKK
;
A
#
# COMPACT_ATOMS: atom_id res chain seq x y z
N MET A 1 -13.65 4.24 8.52
CA MET A 1 -12.87 5.44 8.13
C MET A 1 -13.42 5.89 6.78
N ASN A 2 -13.80 7.15 6.62
CA ASN A 2 -14.33 7.60 5.33
C ASN A 2 -13.21 7.83 4.30
N ALA A 3 -13.56 7.85 3.01
CA ALA A 3 -12.63 8.01 1.90
C ALA A 3 -11.78 9.29 2.01
N GLU A 4 -12.33 10.36 2.57
CA GLU A 4 -11.60 11.61 2.77
C GLU A 4 -10.42 11.45 3.74
N GLY A 5 -10.59 10.70 4.83
CA GLY A 5 -9.53 10.43 5.81
C GLY A 5 -8.34 9.68 5.19
N GLU A 6 -8.62 8.63 4.42
CA GLU A 6 -7.59 7.86 3.72
C GLU A 6 -6.92 8.68 2.61
N ASN A 7 -7.67 9.51 1.88
CA ASN A 7 -7.09 10.38 0.86
C ASN A 7 -6.24 11.50 1.48
N ARG A 8 -6.54 12.00 2.68
CA ARG A 8 -5.65 12.94 3.39
C ARG A 8 -4.32 12.30 3.80
N GLY A 9 -4.28 10.98 3.96
CA GLY A 9 -3.06 10.24 4.26
C GLY A 9 -2.27 9.83 3.03
N SER A 10 -2.94 9.35 1.99
CA SER A 10 -2.25 8.84 0.81
C SER A 10 -2.20 9.83 -0.35
N LYS A 11 -3.05 10.85 -0.37
CA LYS A 11 -3.26 11.79 -1.49
C LYS A 11 -3.46 11.11 -2.85
N LEU A 12 -3.90 9.84 -2.87
CA LEU A 12 -4.02 9.07 -4.11
C LEU A 12 -4.96 9.74 -5.10
N ARG A 13 -6.04 10.38 -4.64
CA ARG A 13 -6.95 11.13 -5.53
C ARG A 13 -6.22 12.28 -6.24
N GLN A 14 -5.38 13.02 -5.52
CA GLN A 14 -4.62 14.15 -6.08
C GLN A 14 -3.55 13.66 -7.06
N TYR A 15 -2.76 12.66 -6.67
CA TYR A 15 -1.73 12.09 -7.55
C TYR A 15 -2.34 11.36 -8.75
N GLY A 16 -3.49 10.69 -8.57
CA GLY A 16 -4.23 10.02 -9.64
C GLY A 16 -4.80 11.01 -10.65
N LEU A 17 -5.37 12.13 -10.19
CA LEU A 17 -5.85 13.19 -11.07
C LEU A 17 -4.71 13.82 -11.88
N ASN A 18 -3.55 13.99 -11.25
CA ASN A 18 -2.35 14.56 -11.87
C ASN A 18 -1.46 13.51 -12.56
N ALA A 19 -1.89 12.26 -12.71
CA ALA A 19 -1.03 11.16 -13.16
C ALA A 19 -0.38 11.40 -14.55
N VAL A 20 -1.02 12.20 -15.41
CA VAL A 20 -0.48 12.58 -16.72
C VAL A 20 0.83 13.36 -16.58
N SER A 21 0.97 14.23 -15.58
CA SER A 21 2.24 14.95 -15.34
C SER A 21 3.36 14.03 -14.85
N TYR A 22 3.02 12.80 -14.45
CA TYR A 22 3.95 11.74 -14.07
C TYR A 22 4.18 10.70 -15.19
N GLY A 23 3.65 10.94 -16.40
CA GLY A 23 3.83 10.10 -17.58
C GLY A 23 2.72 9.08 -17.85
N ALA A 24 1.58 9.16 -17.15
CA ALA A 24 0.42 8.33 -17.46
C ALA A 24 -0.25 8.77 -18.78
N ALA A 25 -0.85 7.82 -19.51
CA ALA A 25 -1.62 8.14 -20.73
C ALA A 25 -2.91 8.93 -20.44
N SER A 26 -3.45 8.83 -19.23
CA SER A 26 -4.64 9.55 -18.76
C SER A 26 -4.63 9.66 -17.23
N PRO A 27 -5.48 10.51 -16.62
CA PRO A 27 -5.70 10.49 -15.18
C PRO A 27 -6.21 9.11 -14.68
N TYR A 28 -6.00 8.84 -13.40
CA TYR A 28 -6.61 7.69 -12.72
C TYR A 28 -7.87 8.10 -11.97
N ILE A 29 -8.87 7.22 -12.00
CA ILE A 29 -10.00 7.25 -11.07
C ILE A 29 -9.58 6.47 -9.83
N VAL A 30 -9.73 7.09 -8.66
CA VAL A 30 -9.43 6.45 -7.37
C VAL A 30 -10.74 6.03 -6.73
N ILE A 31 -10.87 4.73 -6.49
CA ILE A 31 -12.04 4.11 -5.91
C ILE A 31 -11.67 3.66 -4.50
N GLN A 32 -12.38 4.17 -3.49
CA GLN A 32 -12.18 3.83 -2.08
C GLN A 32 -13.47 3.22 -1.53
N PRO A 33 -13.64 1.90 -1.65
CA PRO A 33 -14.83 1.22 -1.14
C PRO A 33 -14.88 1.36 0.38
N ASN A 34 -16.03 1.76 0.92
CA ASN A 34 -16.27 1.69 2.35
C ASN A 34 -16.79 0.28 2.67
N PHE A 35 -15.96 -0.55 3.31
CA PHE A 35 -16.44 -1.80 3.89
C PHE A 35 -17.24 -1.46 5.14
N THR A 36 -18.46 -2.00 5.21
CA THR A 36 -19.50 -1.72 6.20
C THR A 36 -18.96 -1.46 7.61
N ASP A 37 -19.57 -0.49 8.27
CA ASP A 37 -18.97 0.21 9.39
C ASP A 37 -18.82 -0.67 10.64
N LEU A 38 -17.62 -1.22 10.78
CA LEU A 38 -17.15 -1.78 12.04
C LEU A 38 -16.93 -0.69 13.11
N PHE A 39 -17.00 0.59 12.71
CA PHE A 39 -16.85 1.74 13.58
C PHE A 39 -18.15 2.54 13.78
N ASP A 40 -19.11 2.58 12.83
CA ASP A 40 -20.43 3.24 13.04
C ASP A 40 -21.35 2.46 13.97
N LYS A 41 -21.06 1.18 14.29
CA LYS A 41 -21.70 0.52 15.45
C LYS A 41 -21.28 1.12 16.81
N GLN A 42 -20.54 2.23 16.82
CA GLN A 42 -20.34 3.07 18.00
C GLN A 42 -21.65 3.54 18.66
N GLU A 43 -22.77 3.57 17.95
CA GLU A 43 -24.07 3.89 18.58
C GLU A 43 -24.50 2.88 19.67
N LYS A 44 -23.85 1.70 19.78
CA LYS A 44 -24.16 0.69 20.81
C LYS A 44 -22.96 0.25 21.67
N GLY A 45 -22.02 1.15 21.92
CA GLY A 45 -21.21 1.08 23.15
C GLY A 45 -19.97 0.16 23.16
N GLY A 46 -19.37 -0.15 22.01
CA GLY A 46 -18.07 -0.82 21.96
C GLY A 46 -17.51 -0.99 20.56
N ILE A 47 -16.19 -0.92 20.41
CA ILE A 47 -15.51 -1.40 19.20
C ILE A 47 -15.62 -2.93 19.24
N ASP A 48 -16.29 -3.51 18.24
CA ASP A 48 -16.28 -4.96 18.05
C ASP A 48 -14.90 -5.39 17.55
N ILE A 49 -14.01 -5.65 18.51
CA ILE A 49 -12.61 -6.02 18.26
C ILE A 49 -12.53 -7.32 17.46
N GLU A 50 -13.46 -8.27 17.64
CA GLU A 50 -13.48 -9.50 16.85
C GLU A 50 -13.89 -9.25 15.41
N SER A 51 -14.84 -8.35 15.13
CA SER A 51 -15.10 -7.97 13.73
C SER A 51 -14.01 -7.07 13.13
N VAL A 52 -13.32 -6.27 13.96
CA VAL A 52 -12.19 -5.42 13.56
C VAL A 52 -10.92 -6.23 13.27
N LEU A 53 -10.67 -7.33 14.00
CA LEU A 53 -9.49 -8.18 13.86
C LEU A 53 -9.76 -9.50 13.10
N GLY A 54 -11.00 -9.98 13.13
CA GLY A 54 -11.40 -11.32 12.72
C GLY A 54 -12.16 -11.33 11.39
N GLY A 55 -11.46 -11.08 10.29
CA GLY A 55 -11.82 -11.57 8.94
C GLY A 55 -13.20 -11.21 8.34
N ALA A 56 -14.11 -10.54 9.06
CA ALA A 56 -15.49 -10.30 8.61
C ALA A 56 -15.55 -9.49 7.31
N TYR A 57 -14.54 -8.64 7.07
CA TYR A 57 -14.37 -7.93 5.80
C TYR A 57 -14.12 -8.86 4.60
N LEU A 58 -13.65 -10.10 4.80
CA LEU A 58 -13.47 -11.07 3.71
C LEU A 58 -14.83 -11.57 3.18
N ASN A 59 -15.88 -11.52 3.99
CA ASN A 59 -17.24 -11.84 3.54
C ASN A 59 -17.77 -10.81 2.55
N GLU A 60 -17.20 -9.59 2.53
CA GLU A 60 -17.57 -8.52 1.62
C GLU A 60 -16.80 -8.58 0.28
N LEU A 61 -15.88 -9.54 0.10
CA LEU A 61 -15.13 -9.66 -1.16
C LEU A 61 -16.03 -9.82 -2.39
N PRO A 62 -17.12 -10.63 -2.37
CA PRO A 62 -18.02 -10.70 -3.52
C PRO A 62 -18.68 -9.36 -3.86
N SER A 63 -19.15 -8.63 -2.85
CA SER A 63 -19.75 -7.28 -3.01
C SER A 63 -18.73 -6.29 -3.56
N LEU A 64 -17.49 -6.34 -3.08
CA LEU A 64 -16.40 -5.50 -3.59
C LEU A 64 -16.11 -5.81 -5.06
N LYS A 65 -16.03 -7.09 -5.43
CA LYS A 65 -15.77 -7.51 -6.82
C LYS A 65 -16.84 -6.95 -7.75
N ALA A 66 -18.11 -7.16 -7.40
CA ALA A 66 -19.25 -6.63 -8.15
C ALA A 66 -19.21 -5.09 -8.29
N PHE A 67 -18.86 -4.38 -7.21
CA PHE A 67 -18.71 -2.93 -7.27
C PHE A 67 -17.57 -2.48 -8.20
N ILE A 68 -16.44 -3.19 -8.19
CA ILE A 68 -15.31 -2.91 -9.10
C ILE A 68 -15.70 -3.20 -10.55
N ASP A 69 -16.44 -4.30 -10.81
CA ASP A 69 -17.01 -4.61 -12.12
C ASP A 69 -17.89 -3.48 -12.65
N ASP A 70 -18.86 -3.05 -11.84
CA ASP A 70 -19.77 -1.98 -12.20
C ASP A 70 -19.04 -0.66 -12.45
N ALA A 71 -18.03 -0.33 -11.63
CA ALA A 71 -17.25 0.88 -11.81
C ALA A 71 -16.43 0.86 -13.12
N ILE A 72 -15.85 -0.28 -13.48
CA ILE A 72 -15.09 -0.42 -14.73
C ILE A 72 -16.00 -0.19 -15.93
N VAL A 73 -17.18 -0.80 -15.93
CA VAL A 73 -18.17 -0.65 -17.01
C VAL A 73 -18.70 0.78 -17.05
N LYS A 74 -19.15 1.31 -15.90
CA LYS A 74 -19.80 2.63 -15.81
C LYS A 74 -18.90 3.78 -16.20
N PHE A 75 -17.62 3.72 -15.84
CA PHE A 75 -16.66 4.78 -16.09
C PHE A 75 -15.75 4.52 -17.31
N GLY A 76 -15.94 3.40 -18.02
CA GLY A 76 -15.11 3.05 -19.17
C GLY A 76 -13.62 2.96 -18.83
N ILE A 77 -13.29 2.34 -17.70
CA ILE A 77 -11.92 2.26 -17.18
C ILE A 77 -11.04 1.45 -18.15
N ASP A 78 -9.84 1.95 -18.46
CA ASP A 78 -8.83 1.20 -19.18
C ASP A 78 -8.43 -0.05 -18.39
N GLU A 79 -8.83 -1.22 -18.88
CA GLU A 79 -8.58 -2.51 -18.22
C GLU A 79 -7.10 -2.86 -18.12
N ASN A 80 -6.22 -2.23 -18.90
CA ASN A 80 -4.78 -2.40 -18.78
C ASN A 80 -4.18 -1.60 -17.64
N ARG A 81 -4.95 -0.71 -17.00
CA ARG A 81 -4.48 0.21 -15.96
C ARG A 81 -5.33 0.12 -14.69
N ILE A 82 -5.83 -1.08 -14.38
CA ILE A 82 -6.48 -1.38 -13.12
C ILE A 82 -5.42 -1.81 -12.11
N HIS A 83 -5.30 -1.09 -11.00
CA HIS A 83 -4.33 -1.35 -9.95
C HIS A 83 -5.02 -1.42 -8.60
N MET A 84 -4.39 -2.06 -7.61
CA MET A 84 -4.95 -2.17 -6.27
C MET A 84 -3.92 -1.78 -5.21
N TYR A 85 -4.36 -0.99 -4.25
CA TYR A 85 -3.58 -0.60 -3.08
C TYR A 85 -4.35 -0.91 -1.79
N GLY A 86 -3.62 -1.28 -0.75
CA GLY A 86 -4.18 -1.50 0.58
C GLY A 86 -3.18 -1.13 1.67
N PHE A 87 -3.72 -0.59 2.75
CA PHE A 87 -3.01 -0.26 3.98
C PHE A 87 -3.71 -0.88 5.17
N SER A 88 -2.96 -1.27 6.19
CA SER A 88 -3.50 -1.94 7.36
C SER A 88 -4.32 -3.16 6.95
N ARG A 89 -5.54 -3.30 7.47
CA ARG A 89 -6.48 -4.34 7.05
C ARG A 89 -6.73 -4.38 5.54
N GLY A 90 -6.69 -3.24 4.86
CA GLY A 90 -6.85 -3.17 3.40
C GLY A 90 -5.79 -4.01 2.68
N THR A 91 -4.60 -4.17 3.27
CA THR A 91 -3.56 -5.06 2.76
C THR A 91 -4.04 -6.51 2.66
N HIS A 92 -4.87 -7.00 3.59
CA HIS A 92 -5.36 -8.36 3.48
C HIS A 92 -6.25 -8.55 2.24
N THR A 93 -7.10 -7.57 1.92
CA THR A 93 -7.88 -7.58 0.66
C THR A 93 -6.94 -7.65 -0.54
N VAL A 94 -5.91 -6.81 -0.60
CA VAL A 94 -4.91 -6.87 -1.67
C VAL A 94 -4.25 -8.25 -1.75
N ASN A 95 -3.94 -8.85 -0.60
CA ASN A 95 -3.33 -10.18 -0.52
C ASN A 95 -4.24 -11.25 -1.12
N GLU A 96 -5.54 -11.25 -0.80
CA GLU A 96 -6.51 -12.15 -1.40
C GLU A 96 -6.57 -12.00 -2.92
N PHE A 97 -6.71 -10.76 -3.42
CA PHE A 97 -6.76 -10.50 -4.86
C PHE A 97 -5.44 -10.83 -5.58
N TYR A 98 -4.29 -10.61 -4.92
CA TYR A 98 -2.98 -10.94 -5.47
C TYR A 98 -2.73 -12.46 -5.50
N CYS A 99 -3.32 -13.21 -4.57
CA CYS A 99 -3.14 -14.65 -4.45
C CYS A 99 -4.18 -15.47 -5.20
N ASP A 100 -5.39 -14.94 -5.41
CA ASP A 100 -6.42 -15.51 -6.29
C ASP A 100 -5.99 -15.39 -7.76
N LYS A 101 -5.88 -16.53 -8.46
CA LYS A 101 -5.40 -16.56 -9.85
C LYS A 101 -6.32 -15.80 -10.82
N THR A 102 -7.63 -15.88 -10.60
CA THR A 102 -8.65 -15.30 -11.48
C THR A 102 -8.66 -13.79 -11.30
N GLU A 103 -8.75 -13.33 -10.06
CA GLU A 103 -8.74 -11.90 -9.75
C GLU A 103 -7.43 -11.24 -10.16
N ARG A 104 -6.30 -11.89 -9.89
CA ARG A 104 -4.99 -11.34 -10.20
C ARG A 104 -4.78 -11.04 -11.67
N ALA A 105 -5.39 -11.80 -12.57
CA ALA A 105 -5.30 -11.53 -14.01
C ALA A 105 -5.88 -10.15 -14.37
N ARG A 106 -6.89 -9.69 -13.62
CA ARG A 106 -7.58 -8.40 -13.80
C ARG A 106 -6.75 -7.19 -13.44
N TYR A 107 -5.75 -7.31 -12.58
CA TYR A 107 -4.95 -6.17 -12.16
C TYR A 107 -3.63 -6.13 -12.89
N ALA A 108 -3.18 -4.92 -13.22
CA ALA A 108 -1.90 -4.64 -13.82
C ALA A 108 -0.78 -4.78 -12.79
N SER A 109 -0.97 -4.18 -11.61
CA SER A 109 -0.04 -4.26 -10.49
C SER A 109 -0.72 -4.00 -9.15
N PHE A 110 0.00 -4.31 -8.08
CA PHE A 110 -0.48 -4.24 -6.71
C PHE A 110 0.51 -3.48 -5.83
N ALA A 111 0.00 -2.75 -4.84
CA ALA A 111 0.80 -2.19 -3.76
C ALA A 111 0.16 -2.52 -2.42
N MET A 112 0.96 -2.81 -1.40
CA MET A 112 0.41 -3.12 -0.08
C MET A 112 1.35 -2.73 1.06
N HIS A 113 0.76 -2.44 2.23
CA HIS A 113 1.49 -2.08 3.44
C HIS A 113 1.44 -3.20 4.48
N GLY A 114 2.58 -3.85 4.75
CA GLY A 114 2.74 -4.64 5.97
C GLY A 114 1.85 -5.86 6.21
N GLU A 115 1.93 -6.91 5.39
CA GLU A 115 1.38 -8.21 5.78
C GLU A 115 2.15 -9.40 5.22
N LYS A 116 1.95 -10.56 5.89
CA LYS A 116 2.41 -11.85 5.40
C LYS A 116 1.73 -12.21 4.08
N LEU A 117 2.52 -12.38 3.02
CA LEU A 117 1.98 -12.82 1.74
C LEU A 117 1.47 -14.27 1.87
N LYS A 118 0.15 -14.48 1.67
CA LYS A 118 -0.50 -15.78 1.89
C LYS A 118 -0.10 -16.83 0.85
N CYS A 119 0.23 -16.37 -0.36
CA CYS A 119 0.67 -17.23 -1.44
C CYS A 119 2.19 -17.19 -1.63
N ASN A 120 2.74 -18.33 -2.05
CA ASN A 120 4.06 -18.38 -2.63
C ASN A 120 4.09 -17.44 -3.84
N LEU A 121 5.09 -16.53 -3.95
CA LEU A 121 5.35 -15.55 -5.03
C LEU A 121 5.35 -16.18 -6.46
N LYS A 122 4.23 -16.77 -6.85
CA LYS A 122 3.97 -17.46 -8.12
C LYS A 122 3.27 -16.52 -9.11
N SER A 123 2.83 -15.36 -8.63
CA SER A 123 2.39 -14.24 -9.46
C SER A 123 3.56 -13.67 -10.26
N ASN A 124 3.29 -13.30 -11.50
CA ASN A 124 4.15 -12.46 -12.33
C ASN A 124 3.73 -10.98 -12.29
N LYS A 125 2.64 -10.64 -11.58
CA LYS A 125 2.17 -9.26 -11.49
C LYS A 125 3.11 -8.44 -10.61
N PRO A 126 3.48 -7.22 -11.05
CA PRO A 126 4.27 -6.32 -10.25
C PRO A 126 3.64 -6.07 -8.88
N LEU A 127 4.47 -6.12 -7.84
CA LEU A 127 4.06 -5.88 -6.45
C LEU A 127 5.03 -4.90 -5.78
N LEU A 128 4.48 -3.84 -5.18
CA LEU A 128 5.18 -2.92 -4.30
C LEU A 128 4.81 -3.19 -2.84
N LEU A 129 5.79 -3.56 -2.02
CA LEU A 129 5.64 -3.61 -0.56
C LEU A 129 6.12 -2.31 0.08
N VAL A 130 5.38 -1.84 1.07
CA VAL A 130 5.70 -0.63 1.83
C VAL A 130 5.65 -0.99 3.30
N ASN A 131 6.68 -0.67 4.08
CA ASN A 131 6.73 -1.04 5.49
C ASN A 131 7.44 0.01 6.35
N GLY A 132 6.84 0.31 7.51
CA GLY A 132 7.53 1.00 8.59
C GLY A 132 8.39 0.01 9.39
N ILE A 133 9.66 0.33 9.61
CA ILE A 133 10.56 -0.56 10.41
C ILE A 133 10.23 -0.56 11.90
N TYR A 134 9.40 0.38 12.37
CA TYR A 134 8.96 0.54 13.75
C TYR A 134 7.46 0.25 13.95
N ASP A 135 6.82 -0.43 13.00
CA ASP A 135 5.41 -0.82 13.12
C ASP A 135 5.21 -1.84 14.27
N PHE A 136 4.47 -1.45 15.32
CA PHE A 136 4.22 -2.25 16.52
C PHE A 136 2.90 -3.04 16.44
N LEU A 137 2.01 -2.84 15.46
CA LEU A 137 0.88 -3.77 15.28
C LEU A 137 1.36 -5.18 14.89
N THR A 138 2.64 -5.30 14.54
CA THR A 138 3.34 -6.55 14.35
C THR A 138 4.79 -6.41 14.83
N PRO A 139 5.05 -6.27 16.15
CA PRO A 139 6.40 -6.03 16.65
C PRO A 139 7.26 -7.22 16.20
N ASN A 140 8.19 -6.95 15.30
CA ASN A 140 9.04 -7.93 14.62
C ASN A 140 8.45 -8.77 13.49
N ASN A 141 7.21 -8.62 13.00
CA ASN A 141 6.69 -9.51 11.93
C ASN A 141 6.58 -8.86 10.55
N GLN A 142 6.21 -7.58 10.40
CA GLN A 142 6.11 -6.96 9.07
C GLN A 142 7.48 -6.65 8.44
N SER A 143 8.42 -6.05 9.17
CA SER A 143 9.80 -5.91 8.69
C SER A 143 10.45 -7.29 8.48
N LYS A 144 10.16 -8.29 9.33
CA LYS A 144 10.61 -9.68 9.07
C LYS A 144 9.98 -10.26 7.83
N GLU A 145 8.71 -9.99 7.55
CA GLU A 145 8.04 -10.47 6.36
C GLU A 145 8.60 -9.83 5.11
N ASN A 146 8.83 -8.52 5.13
CA ASN A 146 9.47 -7.83 4.02
C ASN A 146 10.87 -8.41 3.77
N LYS A 147 11.67 -8.57 4.83
CA LYS A 147 12.98 -9.25 4.78
C LYS A 147 12.86 -10.69 4.29
N ARG A 148 11.84 -11.44 4.71
CA ARG A 148 11.57 -12.81 4.26
C ARG A 148 11.26 -12.84 2.77
N VAL A 149 10.41 -11.93 2.29
CA VAL A 149 10.05 -11.81 0.88
C VAL A 149 11.27 -11.40 0.05
N MET A 150 12.06 -10.42 0.50
CA MET A 150 13.31 -10.03 -0.15
C MET A 150 14.32 -11.18 -0.21
N ASN A 151 14.54 -11.91 0.89
CA ASN A 151 15.42 -13.08 0.92
C ASN A 151 14.89 -14.18 -0.02
N LEU A 152 13.59 -14.46 -0.01
CA LEU A 152 12.97 -15.41 -0.93
C LEU A 152 13.13 -15.00 -2.40
N LEU A 153 13.11 -13.70 -2.71
CA LEU A 153 13.38 -13.19 -4.06
C LEU A 153 14.85 -13.40 -4.43
N ARG A 154 15.79 -13.11 -3.53
CA ARG A 154 17.23 -13.37 -3.71
C ARG A 154 17.51 -14.86 -3.95
N ASP A 155 16.96 -15.74 -3.10
CA ASP A 155 17.10 -17.19 -3.21
C ASP A 155 16.53 -17.74 -4.52
N LYS A 156 15.51 -17.07 -5.07
CA LYS A 156 14.94 -17.37 -6.38
C LYS A 156 15.71 -16.75 -7.54
N GLY A 157 16.84 -16.10 -7.30
CA GLY A 157 17.69 -15.49 -8.32
C GLY A 157 17.09 -14.24 -8.98
N TYR A 158 16.34 -13.44 -8.24
CA TYR A 158 16.01 -12.07 -8.68
C TYR A 158 17.24 -11.19 -8.52
N GLY A 159 17.56 -10.39 -9.55
CA GLY A 159 18.55 -9.33 -9.44
C GLY A 159 18.02 -8.21 -8.56
N GLU A 160 18.80 -7.76 -7.58
CA GLU A 160 18.45 -6.68 -6.66
C GLU A 160 19.18 -5.39 -7.06
N SER A 161 18.48 -4.26 -7.00
CA SER A 161 19.04 -2.93 -7.18
C SER A 161 18.44 -1.96 -6.16
N VAL A 162 19.26 -1.03 -5.68
CA VAL A 162 18.81 0.09 -4.86
C VAL A 162 18.31 1.18 -5.81
N VAL A 163 17.04 1.56 -5.67
CA VAL A 163 16.44 2.67 -6.43
C VAL A 163 16.76 3.99 -5.74
N ILE A 164 16.54 4.04 -4.42
CA ILE A 164 16.88 5.16 -3.55
C ILE A 164 17.30 4.57 -2.20
N SER A 165 18.38 5.08 -1.60
CA SER A 165 18.71 4.80 -0.20
C SER A 165 19.21 6.09 0.43
N GLU A 166 18.46 6.62 1.38
CA GLU A 166 18.87 7.79 2.12
C GLU A 166 19.96 7.39 3.15
N SER A 167 20.92 8.28 3.39
CA SER A 167 21.91 8.06 4.45
C SER A 167 21.20 7.82 5.78
N ASP A 168 21.64 6.84 6.57
CA ASP A 168 20.99 6.42 7.82
C ASP A 168 19.47 6.26 7.70
N TRP A 169 18.97 5.68 6.61
CA TRP A 169 17.53 5.63 6.34
C TRP A 169 16.70 5.00 7.47
N GLU A 170 17.32 4.12 8.26
CA GLU A 170 16.74 3.46 9.42
C GLU A 170 16.49 4.41 10.60
N LYS A 171 17.05 5.63 10.59
CA LYS A 171 16.90 6.59 11.69
C LYS A 171 16.21 7.86 11.21
N PRO A 172 15.14 8.31 11.89
CA PRO A 172 14.55 9.60 11.57
C PRO A 172 15.52 10.73 11.97
N TYR A 173 15.48 11.84 11.25
CA TYR A 173 16.27 13.05 11.56
C TYR A 173 15.38 14.19 12.04
N TRP A 174 15.96 15.16 12.75
CA TRP A 174 15.26 16.40 13.09
C TRP A 174 15.35 17.38 11.92
N ASP A 175 14.20 17.76 11.39
CA ASP A 175 14.05 18.94 10.55
C ASP A 175 13.78 20.15 11.45
N TRP A 176 14.81 20.97 11.63
CA TRP A 176 14.77 22.16 12.49
C TRP A 176 13.96 23.31 11.87
N SER A 177 13.69 23.29 10.57
CA SER A 177 12.85 24.31 9.94
C SER A 177 11.38 24.16 10.32
N THR A 178 10.94 22.91 10.50
CA THR A 178 9.57 22.56 10.90
C THR A 178 9.48 22.11 12.36
N TRP A 179 10.61 21.99 13.06
CA TRP A 179 10.71 21.41 14.40
C TRP A 179 10.06 20.02 14.51
N THR A 180 10.21 19.20 13.45
CA THR A 180 9.64 17.85 13.40
C THR A 180 10.71 16.80 13.18
N LYS A 181 10.44 15.55 13.60
CA LYS A 181 11.26 14.43 13.12
C LYS A 181 10.68 13.91 11.81
N VAL A 182 11.55 13.76 10.83
CA VAL A 182 11.22 13.25 9.50
C VAL A 182 11.83 11.86 9.36
N GLY A 183 11.00 10.88 9.05
CA GLY A 183 11.44 9.54 8.70
C GLY A 183 12.13 9.53 7.35
N ARG A 184 13.17 8.72 7.26
CA ARG A 184 13.90 8.43 6.03
C ARG A 184 13.45 7.11 5.43
N TYR A 185 13.89 6.80 4.22
CA TYR A 185 13.51 5.54 3.57
C TYR A 185 14.57 4.96 2.63
N GLU A 186 14.38 3.68 2.36
CA GLU A 186 15.09 2.93 1.34
C GLU A 186 14.08 2.29 0.40
N HIS A 187 14.34 2.39 -0.90
CA HIS A 187 13.55 1.79 -1.97
C HIS A 187 14.45 0.83 -2.76
N ARG A 188 14.09 -0.46 -2.77
CA ARG A 188 14.77 -1.53 -3.50
C ARG A 188 13.87 -2.11 -4.57
N ARG A 189 14.48 -2.57 -5.65
CA ARG A 189 13.82 -3.24 -6.78
C ARG A 189 14.45 -4.61 -7.03
N PHE A 190 13.60 -5.59 -7.30
CA PHE A 190 13.94 -6.98 -7.57
C PHE A 190 13.36 -7.40 -8.93
N LEU A 191 14.22 -7.85 -9.85
CA LEU A 191 13.85 -8.20 -11.23
C LEU A 191 14.23 -9.64 -11.59
N LYS A 192 13.35 -10.35 -12.30
CA LYS A 192 13.66 -11.64 -12.94
C LYS A 192 12.84 -11.82 -14.22
N GLY A 193 13.46 -11.60 -15.38
CA GLY A 193 12.74 -11.55 -16.66
C GLY A 193 11.66 -10.47 -16.63
N ASN A 194 10.41 -10.85 -16.92
CA ASN A 194 9.26 -9.93 -16.88
C ASN A 194 8.64 -9.79 -15.47
N ARG A 195 9.24 -10.37 -14.43
CA ARG A 195 8.73 -10.27 -13.05
C ARG A 195 9.38 -9.09 -12.34
N TRP A 196 8.54 -8.30 -11.70
CA TRP A 196 8.93 -7.06 -11.05
C TRP A 196 8.43 -7.03 -9.62
N PHE A 197 9.29 -6.62 -8.69
CA PHE A 197 8.92 -6.43 -7.31
C PHE A 197 9.69 -5.24 -6.73
N GLU A 198 9.03 -4.42 -5.93
CA GLU A 198 9.63 -3.29 -5.24
C GLU A 198 9.33 -3.34 -3.75
N SER A 199 10.24 -2.80 -2.94
CA SER A 199 10.09 -2.66 -1.50
C SER A 199 10.50 -1.26 -1.08
N ILE A 200 9.67 -0.60 -0.30
CA ILE A 200 9.98 0.64 0.41
C ILE A 200 9.96 0.35 1.91
N GLU A 201 11.10 0.56 2.57
CA GLU A 201 11.20 0.54 4.04
C GLU A 201 11.44 1.96 4.55
N HIS A 202 10.75 2.37 5.62
CA HIS A 202 10.88 3.72 6.17
C HIS A 202 10.98 3.76 7.69
N SER A 203 11.71 4.75 8.21
CA SER A 203 11.92 5.00 9.64
C SER A 203 10.94 6.00 10.27
N GLY A 204 9.85 6.32 9.56
CA GLY A 204 8.75 7.19 10.00
C GLY A 204 8.50 7.16 11.52
N LYS A 205 8.44 8.34 12.15
CA LYS A 205 8.35 8.48 13.62
C LYS A 205 7.06 7.88 14.18
N ALA A 206 7.22 7.12 15.26
CA ALA A 206 6.14 6.66 16.14
C ALA A 206 5.45 7.83 16.88
N LYS A 207 4.26 8.19 16.42
CA LYS A 207 2.98 8.24 17.16
C LYS A 207 1.95 8.82 16.19
N PRO A 208 1.39 7.92 15.38
CA PRO A 208 0.02 7.58 15.69
C PRO A 208 -0.17 6.06 15.76
N LEU A 209 -1.24 5.63 16.43
CA LEU A 209 -1.53 4.28 16.97
C LEU A 209 -0.45 3.20 16.70
N PHE A 210 0.53 3.08 17.59
CA PHE A 210 1.50 1.97 17.61
C PHE A 210 2.45 1.87 16.39
N GLY A 211 2.82 2.98 15.74
CA GLY A 211 3.87 2.96 14.70
C GLY A 211 3.41 2.45 13.33
N HIS A 212 2.13 2.07 13.22
CA HIS A 212 1.46 1.71 11.98
C HIS A 212 0.96 2.98 11.27
N CYS A 213 1.56 3.33 10.13
CA CYS A 213 1.32 4.63 9.51
C CYS A 213 1.54 4.69 8.01
N HIS A 214 0.82 5.60 7.36
CA HIS A 214 1.08 6.08 6.00
C HIS A 214 2.22 7.13 5.99
N PRO A 215 3.27 6.93 5.18
CA PRO A 215 4.32 7.92 4.94
C PRO A 215 3.78 9.16 4.21
N VAL A 216 3.97 10.34 4.79
CA VAL A 216 3.56 11.63 4.21
C VAL A 216 4.61 12.71 4.43
N THR A 217 4.70 13.67 3.50
CA THR A 217 5.59 14.85 3.62
C THR A 217 4.97 16.03 4.37
N SER A 218 3.68 15.95 4.68
CA SER A 218 2.91 17.03 5.29
C SER A 218 1.73 16.46 6.08
N ASP A 219 1.31 17.18 7.11
CA ASP A 219 0.23 16.87 8.06
C ASP A 219 0.46 15.75 9.09
N TRP A 220 0.04 16.03 10.31
CA TRP A 220 -0.04 15.06 11.41
C TRP A 220 -1.48 14.56 11.53
N GLY A 221 -1.68 13.24 11.49
CA GLY A 221 -2.98 12.64 11.75
C GLY A 221 -2.84 11.23 12.29
N PHE A 222 -3.96 10.65 12.71
CA PHE A 222 -3.99 9.42 13.51
C PHE A 222 -3.51 8.14 12.79
N LEU A 223 -3.17 8.16 11.50
CA LEU A 223 -2.53 7.04 10.81
C LEU A 223 -1.40 7.50 9.87
N ARG A 224 -0.81 8.66 10.13
CA ARG A 224 0.22 9.28 9.25
C ARG A 224 1.55 9.42 9.99
N CYS A 225 2.66 9.14 9.31
CA CYS A 225 3.99 9.43 9.80
C CYS A 225 4.71 10.37 8.85
N HIS A 226 5.38 11.36 9.44
CA HIS A 226 6.15 12.32 8.67
C HIS A 226 7.41 11.63 8.11
N THR A 227 7.56 11.65 6.79
CA THR A 227 8.67 11.07 6.04
C THR A 227 9.13 12.02 4.92
N SER A 228 10.34 11.80 4.41
CA SER A 228 10.92 12.56 3.30
C SER A 228 10.27 12.31 1.93
N PHE A 229 9.27 11.42 1.88
CA PHE A 229 8.51 11.09 0.68
C PHE A 229 7.01 10.99 0.98
N ASP A 230 6.21 11.10 -0.07
CA ASP A 230 4.76 10.90 -0.03
C ASP A 230 4.42 9.53 -0.62
N ILE A 231 3.71 8.70 0.13
CA ILE A 231 3.40 7.34 -0.30
C ILE A 231 2.50 7.30 -1.54
N GLY A 232 1.60 8.27 -1.69
CA GLY A 232 0.71 8.34 -2.85
C GLY A 232 1.48 8.51 -4.14
N GLU A 233 2.49 9.39 -4.13
CA GLU A 233 3.33 9.62 -5.29
C GLU A 233 4.08 8.36 -5.68
N LYS A 234 4.66 7.64 -4.71
CA LYS A 234 5.37 6.38 -4.96
C LYS A 234 4.45 5.33 -5.57
N ILE A 235 3.26 5.17 -5.02
CA ILE A 235 2.26 4.21 -5.53
C ILE A 235 1.82 4.57 -6.95
N ILE A 236 1.49 5.83 -7.22
CA ILE A 236 1.05 6.24 -8.56
C ILE A 236 2.17 6.08 -9.58
N ARG A 237 3.41 6.48 -9.26
CA ARG A 237 4.56 6.25 -10.15
C ARG A 237 4.80 4.77 -10.41
N PHE A 238 4.65 3.93 -9.39
CA PHE A 238 4.71 2.48 -9.55
C PHE A 238 3.60 1.98 -10.47
N PHE A 239 2.34 2.42 -10.31
CA PHE A 239 1.24 2.01 -11.18
C PHE A 239 1.44 2.44 -12.64
N ILE A 240 1.90 3.67 -12.87
CA ILE A 240 2.21 4.19 -14.21
C ILE A 240 3.28 3.35 -14.91
N ALA A 241 4.31 2.90 -14.18
CA ALA A 241 5.37 2.07 -14.74
C ALA A 241 4.91 0.64 -15.08
N HIS A 242 3.72 0.22 -14.63
CA HIS A 242 3.27 -1.17 -14.69
C HIS A 242 1.82 -1.33 -15.21
N PRO A 243 1.48 -0.87 -16.43
CA PRO A 243 0.25 -1.29 -17.09
C PRO A 243 0.31 -2.80 -17.41
N LYS A 244 -0.84 -3.43 -17.67
CA LYS A 244 -0.87 -4.76 -18.30
C LYS A 244 -0.22 -4.64 -19.67
N LYS A 245 0.68 -5.58 -19.95
CA LYS A 245 1.25 -5.81 -21.28
C LYS A 245 0.48 -6.92 -21.95
#